data_AF-A0A9Q3DNM3-F1
#
_entry.id   AF-A0A9Q3DNM3-F1
#
_cell.length_a   1.000
_cell.length_b   1.000
_cell.length_c   1.000
_cell.angle_alpha   90.00
_cell.angle_beta   90.00
_cell.angle_gamma   90.00
#
_symmetry.space_group_name_H-M   'P 1'
#
loop_
_entity.id
_entity.type
_entity.pdbx_description
1 polymer ?
#
loop_
_entity_poly.entity_id
_entity_poly.type
_entity_poly.pdbx_seq_one_letter_code
_entity_poly.pdbx_strand_id
1 'polypeptide(L)'
;MLEKMILYLHFISSMGMYVFPVSWVKPYFQTEEEKFPSRKKNPTPPDIVEVEDSPGPVSKTIRARNIRLNGKDQRQYLVRLKRKS
;
A
#
# COMPACT_ATOMS: atom_id res chain seq x y z
N MET A 1 -19.79 -17.11 -36.45
CA MET A 1 -19.16 -17.51 -35.17
C MET A 1 -20.15 -18.12 -34.19
N LEU A 2 -21.38 -17.58 -34.08
CA LEU A 2 -22.43 -18.04 -33.17
C LEU A 2 -22.88 -19.49 -33.40
N GLU A 3 -23.07 -19.90 -34.66
CA GLU A 3 -23.56 -21.24 -35.01
C GLU A 3 -22.63 -22.37 -34.57
N LYS A 4 -21.31 -22.14 -34.66
CA LYS A 4 -20.29 -23.10 -34.20
C LYS A 4 -20.34 -23.30 -32.68
N MET A 5 -20.75 -22.28 -31.92
CA MET A 5 -20.85 -22.32 -30.46
C MET A 5 -22.08 -23.13 -30.01
N ILE A 6 -23.19 -23.03 -30.75
CA ILE A 6 -24.43 -23.79 -30.48
C ILE A 6 -24.20 -25.29 -30.76
N LEU A 7 -23.52 -25.62 -31.88
CA LEU A 7 -23.15 -26.99 -32.22
C LEU A 7 -22.23 -27.62 -31.15
N TYR A 8 -21.30 -26.85 -30.58
CA TYR A 8 -20.38 -27.32 -29.54
C TYR A 8 -21.09 -27.63 -28.22
N LEU A 9 -22.07 -26.80 -27.82
CA LEU A 9 -22.88 -27.05 -26.62
C LEU A 9 -23.74 -28.33 -26.74
N HIS A 10 -24.33 -28.56 -27.92
CA HIS A 10 -25.12 -29.76 -28.17
C HIS A 10 -24.27 -31.04 -28.13
N PHE A 11 -23.05 -30.98 -28.69
CA PHE A 11 -22.10 -32.09 -28.67
C PHE A 11 -21.66 -32.47 -27.25
N ILE A 12 -21.41 -31.48 -26.38
CA ILE A 12 -21.00 -31.72 -24.99
C ILE A 12 -22.15 -32.29 -24.15
N SER A 13 -23.38 -31.81 -24.37
CA SER A 13 -24.59 -32.33 -23.71
C SER A 13 -24.84 -33.81 -24.05
N SER A 14 -24.59 -34.21 -25.30
CA SER A 14 -24.71 -35.59 -25.77
C SER A 14 -23.70 -36.56 -25.13
N MET A 15 -22.57 -36.06 -24.59
CA MET A 15 -21.53 -36.88 -23.96
C MET A 15 -21.72 -37.06 -22.45
N GLY A 16 -22.84 -36.59 -21.87
CA GLY A 16 -23.12 -36.74 -20.44
C GLY A 16 -22.22 -35.90 -19.52
N MET A 17 -21.41 -34.99 -20.07
CA MET A 17 -20.62 -34.04 -19.31
C MET A 17 -21.49 -32.83 -18.96
N TYR A 18 -22.01 -32.81 -17.73
CA TYR A 18 -22.63 -31.62 -17.14
C TYR A 18 -21.55 -30.56 -16.88
N VAL A 19 -21.23 -29.76 -17.89
CA VAL A 19 -20.42 -28.55 -17.71
C VAL A 19 -21.37 -27.48 -17.18
N PHE A 20 -21.34 -27.27 -15.86
CA PHE A 20 -22.06 -26.17 -15.25
C PHE A 20 -21.57 -24.85 -15.87
N PRO A 21 -22.46 -23.98 -16.37
CA PRO A 21 -22.05 -22.65 -16.77
C PRO A 21 -21.54 -21.97 -15.50
N VAL A 22 -20.25 -21.66 -15.47
CA VAL A 22 -19.68 -20.77 -14.47
C VAL A 22 -20.34 -19.42 -14.74
N SER A 23 -21.49 -19.20 -14.11
CA SER A 23 -22.14 -17.90 -14.08
C SER A 23 -21.07 -16.90 -13.68
N TRP A 24 -21.07 -15.74 -14.33
CA TRP A 24 -20.20 -14.63 -13.97
C TRP A 24 -20.36 -14.33 -12.48
N VAL A 25 -19.52 -14.96 -11.67
CA VAL A 25 -19.39 -14.69 -10.25
C VAL A 25 -18.84 -13.29 -10.21
N LYS A 26 -19.70 -12.31 -9.90
CA LYS A 26 -19.21 -11.00 -9.52
C LYS A 26 -18.23 -11.22 -8.38
N PRO A 27 -16.97 -10.77 -8.50
CA PRO A 27 -16.02 -10.94 -7.42
C PRO A 27 -16.63 -10.32 -6.15
N TYR A 28 -16.60 -11.04 -5.04
CA TYR A 28 -17.08 -10.55 -3.73
C TYR A 28 -16.29 -9.33 -3.22
N PHE A 29 -15.21 -8.98 -3.91
CA PHE A 29 -14.36 -7.83 -3.60
C PHE A 29 -14.54 -6.76 -4.68
N GLN A 30 -15.03 -5.60 -4.27
CA GLN A 30 -14.96 -4.38 -5.07
C GLN A 30 -13.50 -4.03 -5.31
N THR A 31 -13.16 -3.65 -6.55
CA THR A 31 -11.82 -3.13 -6.88
C THR A 31 -11.59 -1.83 -6.10
N GLU A 32 -10.33 -1.58 -5.71
CA GLU A 32 -9.99 -0.37 -4.93
C GLU A 32 -10.41 0.94 -5.62
N GLU A 33 -10.50 0.92 -6.95
CA GLU A 33 -10.96 2.04 -7.78
C GLU A 33 -12.44 2.37 -7.57
N GLU A 34 -13.28 1.37 -7.32
CA GLU A 34 -14.70 1.54 -7.05
C GLU A 34 -14.94 1.96 -5.57
N LYS A 35 -14.09 1.46 -4.67
CA LYS A 35 -14.16 1.75 -3.24
C LYS A 35 -13.73 3.19 -2.90
N PHE A 36 -12.80 3.77 -3.67
CA PHE A 36 -12.27 5.11 -3.42
C PHE A 36 -12.12 5.90 -4.74
N PRO A 37 -13.24 6.37 -5.34
CA PRO A 37 -13.21 7.06 -6.64
C PRO A 37 -12.41 8.37 -6.63
N SER A 38 -12.19 8.97 -5.45
CA SER A 38 -11.43 10.21 -5.27
C SER A 38 -9.93 10.03 -5.08
N ARG A 39 -9.43 8.77 -5.02
CA ARG A 39 -8.00 8.49 -4.83
C ARG A 39 -7.25 8.81 -6.13
N LYS A 40 -6.62 9.99 -6.19
CA LYS A 40 -5.75 10.38 -7.30
C LYS A 40 -4.63 9.34 -7.46
N LYS A 41 -4.56 8.70 -8.64
CA LYS A 41 -3.61 7.59 -8.90
C LYS A 41 -2.14 8.00 -8.79
N ASN A 42 -1.82 9.29 -8.88
CA ASN A 42 -0.48 9.83 -8.71
C ASN A 42 -0.54 11.10 -7.84
N PRO A 43 -0.30 11.02 -6.52
CA PRO A 43 -0.06 12.21 -5.74
C PRO A 43 1.27 12.82 -6.20
N THR A 44 1.24 14.07 -6.69
CA THR A 44 2.46 14.85 -6.85
C THR A 44 3.13 14.94 -5.48
N PRO A 45 4.37 14.42 -5.31
CA PRO A 45 5.05 14.55 -4.04
C PRO A 45 5.20 16.06 -3.70
N PRO A 46 5.01 16.47 -2.45
CA PRO A 46 5.26 17.85 -2.06
C PRO A 46 6.73 18.19 -2.33
N ASP A 47 6.99 19.41 -2.81
CA ASP A 47 8.35 19.91 -2.96
C ASP A 47 9.07 19.84 -1.60
N ILE A 48 10.24 19.19 -1.60
CA ILE A 48 11.07 19.06 -0.42
C ILE A 48 11.72 20.43 -0.20
N VAL A 49 11.09 21.25 0.62
CA VAL A 49 11.74 22.46 1.15
C VAL A 49 12.81 21.98 2.12
N GLU A 50 14.08 22.21 1.79
CA GLU A 50 15.19 22.03 2.72
C GLU A 50 15.04 23.06 3.84
N VAL A 51 14.28 22.69 4.88
CA VAL A 51 14.23 23.49 6.10
C VAL A 51 15.60 23.34 6.75
N GLU A 52 16.42 24.39 6.71
CA GLU A 52 17.62 24.53 7.54
C GLU A 52 17.21 24.64 9.01
N ASP A 53 16.72 23.53 9.57
CA ASP A 53 16.36 23.40 10.96
C ASP A 53 17.64 23.27 11.78
N SER A 54 18.31 24.40 12.02
CA SER A 54 19.28 24.48 13.10
C SER A 54 18.58 24.03 14.40
N PRO A 55 19.07 22.97 15.08
CA PRO A 55 18.33 22.35 16.15
C PRO A 55 18.08 23.37 17.27
N GLY A 56 16.81 23.62 17.58
CA GLY A 56 16.43 24.47 18.70
C GLY A 56 16.95 23.94 20.05
N PRO A 57 16.89 24.73 21.12
CA PRO A 57 17.34 24.28 22.43
C PRO A 57 16.54 23.04 22.90
N VAL A 58 17.23 22.10 23.55
CA VAL A 58 16.62 20.89 24.09
C VAL A 58 15.66 21.26 25.22
N SER A 59 14.41 20.81 25.11
CA SER A 59 13.38 20.96 26.14
C SER A 59 13.47 19.87 27.19
N LYS A 60 13.57 18.60 26.75
CA LYS A 60 13.57 17.43 27.64
C LYS A 60 14.27 16.23 27.01
N THR A 61 15.00 15.47 27.81
CA THR A 61 15.54 14.17 27.42
C THR A 61 14.52 13.08 27.70
N ILE A 62 14.18 12.28 26.70
CA ILE A 62 13.15 11.23 26.77
C ILE A 62 13.79 9.89 27.12
N ARG A 63 14.87 9.51 26.42
CA ARG A 63 15.58 8.23 26.62
C ARG A 63 17.07 8.38 26.38
N ALA A 64 17.86 7.52 27.02
CA ALA A 64 19.28 7.38 26.77
C ALA A 64 19.59 5.93 26.37
N ARG A 65 20.51 5.75 25.43
CA ARG A 65 20.99 4.44 24.97
C ARG A 65 22.50 4.48 24.75
N ASN A 66 23.19 3.40 25.12
CA ASN A 66 24.59 3.21 24.78
C ASN A 66 24.70 2.39 23.49
N ILE A 67 25.53 2.84 22.55
CA ILE A 67 25.78 2.18 21.27
C ILE A 67 27.28 2.21 21.01
N ARG A 68 27.82 1.10 20.52
CA ARG A 68 29.21 1.04 20.06
C ARG A 68 29.26 1.34 18.57
N LEU A 69 29.81 2.50 18.20
CA LEU A 69 29.97 2.93 16.81
C LEU A 69 31.46 3.14 16.53
N ASN A 70 31.96 2.55 15.44
CA ASN A 70 33.37 2.61 15.04
C ASN A 70 34.35 2.23 16.17
N GLY A 71 34.00 1.18 16.93
CA GLY A 71 34.82 0.66 18.04
C GLY A 71 34.77 1.48 19.33
N LYS A 72 34.15 2.67 19.34
CA LYS A 72 34.00 3.54 20.51
C LYS A 72 32.59 3.42 21.09
N ASP A 73 32.50 3.39 22.41
CA ASP A 73 31.22 3.44 23.10
C ASP A 73 30.70 4.89 23.12
N GLN A 74 29.51 5.09 22.57
CA GLN A 74 28.83 6.37 22.47
C GLN A 74 27.49 6.31 23.20
N ARG A 75 27.14 7.39 23.91
CA ARG A 75 25.85 7.54 24.55
C ARG A 75 24.97 8.46 23.72
N GLN A 76 23.88 7.90 23.20
CA GLN A 76 22.88 8.63 22.43
C GLN A 76 21.70 8.99 23.31
N TYR A 77 21.12 10.16 23.03
CA TYR A 77 19.96 10.68 23.75
C TYR A 77 18.84 10.98 22.75
N LEU A 78 17.65 10.46 23.04
CA LEU A 78 16.43 10.88 22.38
C LEU A 78 15.92 12.13 23.12
N VAL A 79 15.86 13.27 22.43
CA VAL A 79 15.53 14.57 23.01
C VAL A 79 14.31 15.19 22.32
N ARG A 80 13.52 15.94 23.10
CA ARG A 80 12.45 16.82 22.59
C ARG A 80 13.00 18.23 22.46
N LEU A 81 12.95 18.82 21.27
CA LEU A 81 13.37 20.20 21.03
C LEU A 81 12.24 21.19 21.38
N LYS A 82 12.61 22.41 21.78
CA LYS A 82 11.65 23.53 21.84
C LYS A 82 11.35 23.99 20.42
N ARG A 83 10.08 24.25 20.12
CA ARG A 83 9.72 24.98 18.89
C ARG A 83 10.30 26.39 18.99
N LYS A 84 10.99 26.83 17.94
CA LYS A 84 11.39 28.24 17.82
C LYS A 84 10.09 29.04 17.59
N SER A 85 9.84 30.05 18.43
CA SER A 85 8.73 30.99 18.26
C SER A 85 9.06 32.00 17.18
#